data_AF-A0A920FAI6-F1
#
_entry.id   AF-A0A920FAI6-F1
#
_cell.length_a   1.000
_cell.length_b   1.000
_cell.length_c   1.000
_cell.angle_alpha   90.00
_cell.angle_beta   90.00
_cell.angle_gamma   90.00
#
_symmetry.space_group_name_H-M   'P 1'
#
loop_
_entity.id
_entity.type
_entity.pdbx_description
1 polymer ?
#
loop_
_entity_poly.entity_id
_entity_poly.type
_entity_poly.pdbx_seq_one_letter_code
_entity_poly.pdbx_strand_id
1 'polypeptide(L)'
;MTFERQVLIWMCILIFVNQLGFGVMVPSLPLYAETFGVSSAAIGGAIAVYGLARFVMAIPSGQVSDKWGRKPALAIGGLLAALGNFLSVYAESYPEFLIARFLSGAGAGMVVTTGTVILADITTQHEGAE
;
A
#
# COMPACT_ATOMS: atom_id res chain seq x y z
N MET A 1 6.79 -24.72 -12.92
CA MET A 1 7.30 -24.90 -11.53
C MET A 1 8.33 -23.87 -11.07
N THR A 2 9.56 -23.76 -11.63
CA THR A 2 10.56 -22.78 -11.11
C THR A 2 10.18 -21.32 -11.39
N PHE A 3 9.65 -21.03 -12.59
CA PHE A 3 9.25 -19.67 -12.99
C PHE A 3 8.07 -19.12 -12.15
N GLU A 4 7.02 -19.92 -11.93
CA GLU A 4 5.85 -19.52 -11.12
C GLU A 4 6.24 -19.27 -9.67
N ARG A 5 7.07 -20.15 -9.09
CA ARG A 5 7.61 -19.98 -7.74
C ARG A 5 8.45 -18.71 -7.62
N GLN A 6 9.25 -18.40 -8.65
CA GLN A 6 10.06 -17.19 -8.67
C GLN A 6 9.20 -15.93 -8.76
N VAL A 7 8.13 -15.94 -9.57
CA VAL A 7 7.16 -14.82 -9.64
C VAL A 7 6.47 -14.60 -8.30
N LEU A 8 6.04 -15.68 -7.63
CA LEU A 8 5.44 -15.61 -6.30
C LEU A 8 6.38 -15.00 -5.26
N ILE A 9 7.64 -15.43 -5.23
CA ILE A 9 8.65 -14.87 -4.33
C ILE A 9 8.80 -13.36 -4.56
N TRP A 10 8.88 -12.91 -5.81
CA TRP A 10 8.98 -11.48 -6.13
C TRP A 10 7.75 -10.68 -5.65
N MET A 11 6.55 -11.24 -5.77
CA MET A 11 5.33 -10.60 -5.28
C MET A 11 5.33 -10.49 -3.76
N CYS A 12 5.75 -11.54 -3.05
CA CYS A 12 5.91 -11.51 -1.59
C CYS A 12 6.93 -10.47 -1.14
N ILE A 13 8.08 -10.38 -1.82
CA ILE A 13 9.10 -9.36 -1.53
C ILE A 13 8.52 -7.95 -1.71
N LEU A 14 7.77 -7.71 -2.79
CA LEU A 14 7.17 -6.40 -3.06
C LEU A 14 6.15 -6.01 -1.99
N ILE A 15 5.27 -6.94 -1.59
CA ILE A 15 4.30 -6.73 -0.50
C ILE A 15 5.05 -6.45 0.81
N PHE A 16 6.09 -7.21 1.12
CA PHE A 16 6.89 -7.05 2.33
C PHE A 16 7.55 -5.68 2.40
N VAL A 17 8.22 -5.24 1.33
CA VAL A 17 8.84 -3.91 1.24
C VAL A 17 7.80 -2.81 1.43
N ASN A 18 6.62 -2.95 0.83
CA ASN A 18 5.54 -1.97 0.99
C ASN A 18 5.03 -1.89 2.43
N GLN A 19 4.88 -3.05 3.09
CA GLN A 19 4.45 -3.13 4.49
C GLN A 19 5.50 -2.58 5.45
N LEU A 20 6.79 -2.79 5.17
CA LEU A 20 7.88 -2.15 5.91
C LEU A 20 7.82 -0.63 5.79
N GLY A 21 7.61 -0.10 4.59
CA GLY A 21 7.47 1.35 4.39
C GLY A 21 6.36 1.95 5.25
N PHE A 22 5.20 1.28 5.32
CA PHE A 22 4.13 1.68 6.22
C PHE A 22 4.52 1.58 7.70
N GLY A 23 5.15 0.46 8.11
CA GLY A 23 5.56 0.21 9.49
C GLY A 23 6.59 1.20 10.01
N VAL A 24 7.51 1.67 9.18
CA VAL A 24 8.48 2.72 9.52
C VAL A 24 7.84 4.10 9.57
N MET A 25 6.83 4.36 8.73
CA MET A 25 6.17 5.67 8.68
C MET A 25 5.38 5.97 9.97
N VAL A 26 4.67 4.99 10.54
CA VAL A 26 3.82 5.18 11.73
C VAL A 26 4.56 5.82 12.92
N PRO A 27 5.70 5.29 13.40
CA PRO A 27 6.45 5.91 14.51
C PRO A 27 7.12 7.24 14.14
N SER A 28 7.25 7.57 12.84
CA SER A 28 7.82 8.84 12.40
C SER A 28 6.82 9.99 12.34
N LEU A 29 5.51 9.71 12.35
CA LEU A 29 4.47 10.74 12.26
C LEU A 29 4.53 11.83 13.35
N PRO A 30 4.88 11.53 14.62
CA PRO A 30 5.06 12.57 15.63
C PRO A 30 6.14 13.59 15.26
N LEU A 31 7.23 13.15 14.63
CA LEU A 31 8.32 14.01 14.19
C LEU A 31 7.87 14.94 13.05
N TYR A 32 7.05 14.43 12.12
CA TYR A 32 6.42 15.26 11.08
C TYR A 32 5.48 16.31 11.70
N ALA A 33 4.67 15.93 12.69
CA ALA A 33 3.76 16.85 13.36
C ALA A 33 4.52 18.00 14.06
N GLU A 34 5.63 17.68 14.72
CA GLU A 34 6.53 18.67 15.34
C GLU A 34 7.16 19.59 14.28
N THR A 35 7.67 19.02 13.18
CA THR A 35 8.32 19.78 12.09
C THR A 35 7.36 20.77 11.43
N PHE A 36 6.11 20.37 11.22
CA PHE A 36 5.08 21.26 10.66
C PHE A 36 4.44 22.20 11.70
N GLY A 37 4.82 22.09 12.98
CA GLY A 37 4.23 22.88 14.06
C GLY A 37 2.73 22.62 14.27
N VAL A 38 2.25 21.42 13.92
CA VAL A 38 0.82 21.04 14.03
C VAL A 38 0.54 20.26 15.31
N SER A 39 -0.73 20.28 15.74
CA SER A 39 -1.14 19.57 16.96
C SER A 39 -1.08 18.05 16.80
N SER A 40 -1.00 17.31 17.90
CA SER A 40 -1.01 15.84 17.89
C SER A 40 -2.27 15.24 17.25
N ALA A 41 -3.37 15.99 17.18
CA ALA A 41 -4.58 15.58 16.46
C ALA A 41 -4.35 15.42 14.95
N ALA A 42 -3.39 16.16 14.39
CA ALA A 42 -2.99 16.06 12.98
C ALA A 42 -2.40 14.68 12.64
N ILE A 43 -1.71 14.03 13.58
CA ILE A 43 -1.21 12.66 13.40
C ILE A 43 -2.38 11.71 13.11
N GLY A 44 -3.48 11.84 13.87
CA GLY A 44 -4.70 11.08 13.64
C GLY A 44 -5.30 11.34 12.26
N GLY A 45 -5.28 12.59 11.80
CA GLY A 45 -5.71 12.97 10.45
C GLY A 45 -4.90 12.30 9.34
N ALA A 46 -3.58 12.26 9.47
CA ALA A 46 -2.70 11.58 8.51
C ALA A 46 -2.91 10.06 8.47
N ILE A 47 -3.19 9.43 9.62
CA ILE A 47 -3.53 8.00 9.67
C ILE A 47 -4.92 7.77 9.06
N ALA A 48 -5.89 8.63 9.37
CA ALA A 48 -7.25 8.53 8.86
C ALA A 48 -7.31 8.69 7.34
N VAL A 49 -6.60 9.68 6.77
CA VAL A 49 -6.58 9.90 5.32
C VAL A 49 -5.95 8.72 4.58
N TYR A 50 -4.90 8.13 5.16
CA TYR A 50 -4.27 6.92 4.64
C TYR A 50 -5.25 5.73 4.63
N GLY A 51 -5.92 5.51 5.76
CA GLY A 51 -6.93 4.45 5.92
C GLY A 51 -8.11 4.63 4.98
N LEU A 52 -8.59 5.87 4.82
CA LEU A 52 -9.65 6.23 3.89
C LEU A 52 -9.26 5.94 2.45
N ALA A 53 -8.06 6.34 2.02
CA ALA A 53 -7.56 6.05 0.69
C ALA A 53 -7.47 4.53 0.43
N ARG A 54 -6.98 3.78 1.42
CA ARG A 54 -6.90 2.32 1.37
C ARG A 54 -8.29 1.68 1.25
N PHE A 55 -9.26 2.18 1.99
CA PHE A 55 -10.65 1.72 1.94
C PHE A 55 -11.27 1.99 0.56
N VAL A 56 -11.14 3.22 0.05
CA VAL A 56 -11.68 3.61 -1.27
C VAL A 56 -11.03 2.80 -2.38
N MET A 57 -9.71 2.54 -2.30
CA MET A 57 -9.00 1.76 -3.31
C MET A 57 -9.21 0.26 -3.21
N ALA A 58 -9.81 -0.27 -2.13
CA ALA A 58 -10.03 -1.70 -1.98
C ALA A 58 -10.94 -2.29 -3.08
N ILE A 59 -12.01 -1.58 -3.45
CA ILE A 59 -12.95 -2.02 -4.51
C ILE A 59 -12.30 -1.97 -5.91
N PRO A 60 -11.77 -0.82 -6.40
CA PRO A 60 -11.21 -0.75 -7.73
C PRO A 60 -9.96 -1.61 -7.88
N SER A 61 -9.17 -1.80 -6.82
CA SER A 61 -8.00 -2.69 -6.88
C SER A 61 -8.36 -4.15 -7.13
N GLY A 62 -9.47 -4.64 -6.58
CA GLY A 62 -9.98 -5.98 -6.90
C GLY A 62 -10.30 -6.12 -8.40
N GLN A 63 -11.03 -5.15 -8.95
CA GLN A 63 -11.41 -5.16 -10.38
C GLN A 63 -10.19 -5.05 -11.30
N VAL A 64 -9.23 -4.19 -10.98
CA VAL A 64 -7.98 -4.04 -11.76
C VAL A 64 -7.17 -5.33 -11.70
N SER A 65 -7.07 -5.94 -10.52
CA SER A 65 -6.41 -7.22 -10.33
C SER A 65 -7.06 -8.32 -11.18
N ASP A 66 -8.40 -8.39 -11.23
CA ASP A 66 -9.15 -9.39 -11.99
C ASP A 66 -9.03 -9.18 -13.50
N LYS A 67 -9.06 -7.92 -13.95
CA LYS A 67 -9.07 -7.60 -15.39
C LYS A 67 -7.68 -7.62 -16.02
N TRP A 68 -6.67 -7.09 -15.33
CA TRP A 68 -5.30 -6.92 -15.86
C TRP A 68 -4.32 -7.96 -15.31
N GLY A 69 -4.77 -8.78 -14.37
CA GLY A 69 -3.95 -9.78 -13.70
C GLY A 69 -3.28 -9.24 -12.44
N ARG A 70 -2.88 -10.17 -11.57
CA ARG A 70 -2.35 -9.87 -10.22
C ARG A 70 -1.03 -9.09 -10.27
N LYS A 71 -0.15 -9.45 -11.20
CA LYS A 71 1.21 -8.92 -11.29
C LYS A 71 1.28 -7.41 -11.62
N PRO A 72 0.61 -6.91 -12.67
CA PRO A 72 0.58 -5.47 -12.94
C PRO A 72 -0.20 -4.68 -11.88
N ALA A 73 -1.28 -5.24 -11.31
CA ALA A 73 -2.01 -4.58 -10.23
C ALA A 73 -1.12 -4.35 -9.00
N LEU A 74 -0.33 -5.35 -8.60
CA LEU A 74 0.62 -5.24 -7.51
C LEU A 74 1.72 -4.19 -7.79
N ALA A 75 2.24 -4.17 -9.03
CA ALA A 75 3.28 -3.23 -9.44
C ALA A 75 2.77 -1.79 -9.45
N ILE A 76 1.57 -1.53 -10.00
CA ILE A 76 0.95 -0.20 -10.00
C ILE A 76 0.70 0.28 -8.58
N GLY A 77 0.12 -0.58 -7.72
CA GLY A 77 -0.12 -0.25 -6.32
C GLY A 77 1.17 0.07 -5.57
N GLY A 78 2.22 -0.73 -5.77
CA GLY A 78 3.52 -0.52 -5.15
C GLY A 78 4.20 0.77 -5.62
N LEU A 79 4.13 1.08 -6.92
CA LEU A 79 4.66 2.33 -7.47
C LEU A 79 3.91 3.54 -6.93
N LEU A 80 2.58 3.47 -6.84
CA LEU A 80 1.76 4.54 -6.28
C LEU A 80 2.08 4.78 -4.80
N ALA A 81 2.28 3.69 -4.04
CA ALA A 81 2.69 3.75 -2.65
C ALA A 81 4.10 4.35 -2.48
N ALA A 82 5.05 3.95 -3.34
CA ALA A 82 6.41 4.48 -3.34
C ALA A 82 6.41 5.98 -3.69
N LEU A 83 5.64 6.39 -4.70
CA LEU A 83 5.48 7.79 -5.08
C LEU A 83 4.89 8.62 -3.95
N GLY A 84 3.84 8.15 -3.30
CA GLY A 84 3.25 8.84 -2.15
C GLY A 84 4.23 8.98 -0.99
N ASN A 85 5.01 7.93 -0.68
CA ASN A 85 6.00 7.99 0.38
C ASN A 85 7.16 8.92 0.02
N PHE A 86 7.58 8.94 -1.25
CA PHE A 86 8.59 9.88 -1.73
C PHE A 86 8.09 11.33 -1.61
N LEU A 87 6.86 11.62 -2.04
CA LEU A 87 6.25 12.94 -1.88
C LEU A 87 6.11 13.34 -0.39
N SER A 88 5.90 12.37 0.50
CA SER A 88 5.81 12.64 1.94
C SER A 88 7.12 13.18 2.52
N VAL A 89 8.27 12.79 1.95
CA VAL A 89 9.61 13.27 2.37
C VAL A 89 9.87 14.71 1.94
N TYR A 90 9.34 15.12 0.78
CA TYR A 90 9.50 16.48 0.24
C TYR A 90 8.34 17.42 0.60
N ALA A 91 7.40 16.98 1.42
CA ALA A 91 6.29 17.81 1.84
C ALA A 91 6.80 18.95 2.74
N GLU A 92 6.62 20.20 2.30
CA GLU A 92 6.99 21.38 3.08
C GLU A 92 5.84 21.85 3.98
N SER A 93 4.63 21.37 3.70
CA SER A 93 3.42 21.72 4.44
C SER A 93 2.58 20.49 4.81
N TYR A 94 1.81 20.62 5.89
CA TYR A 94 0.92 19.55 6.36
C TYR A 94 -0.17 19.14 5.35
N PRO A 95 -0.81 20.06 4.60
CA PRO A 95 -1.77 19.66 3.55
C PRO A 95 -1.13 18.87 2.41
N GLU A 96 0.07 19.24 1.96
CA GLU A 96 0.81 18.47 0.95
C GLU A 96 1.18 17.08 1.48
N PHE A 97 1.59 17.00 2.75
CA PHE A 97 1.83 15.74 3.44
C PHE A 97 0.57 14.87 3.46
N LEU A 98 -0.62 15.44 3.72
CA LEU A 98 -1.89 14.70 3.68
C LEU A 98 -2.21 14.15 2.28
N ILE A 99 -1.97 14.94 1.22
CA ILE A 99 -2.16 14.50 -0.16
C ILE A 99 -1.20 13.35 -0.49
N ALA A 100 0.07 13.50 -0.14
CA ALA A 100 1.07 12.45 -0.30
C ALA A 100 0.66 11.18 0.46
N ARG A 101 0.08 11.35 1.65
CA ARG A 101 -0.38 10.24 2.49
C ARG A 101 -1.61 9.54 1.93
N PHE A 102 -2.54 10.27 1.34
CA PHE A 102 -3.66 9.70 0.58
C PHE A 102 -3.14 8.87 -0.60
N LEU A 103 -2.16 9.39 -1.35
CA LEU A 103 -1.56 8.66 -2.48
C LEU A 103 -0.86 7.38 -2.02
N SER A 104 -0.09 7.43 -0.93
CA SER A 104 0.51 6.24 -0.31
C SER A 104 -0.55 5.22 0.11
N GLY A 105 -1.63 5.68 0.76
CA GLY A 105 -2.71 4.82 1.24
C GLY A 105 -3.46 4.15 0.10
N ALA A 106 -3.68 4.88 -0.99
CA ALA A 106 -4.28 4.37 -2.21
C ALA A 106 -3.45 3.22 -2.81
N GLY A 107 -2.14 3.43 -2.96
CA GLY A 107 -1.22 2.40 -3.47
C GLY A 107 -1.14 1.19 -2.55
N ALA A 108 -1.01 1.41 -1.25
CA ALA A 108 -0.94 0.34 -0.26
C ALA A 108 -2.24 -0.47 -0.18
N GLY A 109 -3.40 0.16 -0.36
CA GLY A 109 -4.67 -0.55 -0.47
C GLY A 109 -4.70 -1.51 -1.66
N MET A 110 -4.21 -1.06 -2.81
CA MET A 110 -4.12 -1.91 -3.99
C MET A 110 -3.18 -3.10 -3.79
N VAL A 111 -2.02 -2.89 -3.17
CA VAL A 111 -1.06 -3.97 -2.84
C VAL A 111 -1.68 -4.99 -1.91
N VAL A 112 -2.36 -4.55 -0.85
CA VAL A 112 -2.98 -5.43 0.14
C VAL A 112 -4.11 -6.25 -0.48
N THR A 113 -5.05 -5.62 -1.17
CA THR A 113 -6.18 -6.33 -1.79
C THR A 113 -5.67 -7.36 -2.79
N THR A 114 -4.75 -6.96 -3.66
CA THR A 114 -4.15 -7.88 -4.64
C THR A 114 -3.41 -9.02 -3.95
N GLY A 115 -2.68 -8.73 -2.86
CA GLY A 115 -2.02 -9.73 -2.01
C GLY A 115 -2.99 -10.75 -1.43
N THR A 116 -4.11 -10.31 -0.88
CA THR A 116 -5.14 -11.21 -0.34
C THR A 116 -5.80 -12.07 -1.42
N VAL A 117 -5.99 -11.53 -2.62
CA VAL A 117 -6.53 -12.27 -3.76
C VAL A 117 -5.54 -13.34 -4.23
N ILE A 118 -4.25 -13.01 -4.34
CA ILE A 118 -3.20 -13.99 -4.68
C ILE A 118 -3.17 -15.13 -3.66
N LEU A 119 -3.28 -14.79 -2.37
CA LEU A 119 -3.30 -15.81 -1.32
C LEU A 119 -4.51 -16.74 -1.49
N ALA A 120 -5.71 -16.17 -1.71
CA ALA A 120 -6.92 -16.96 -1.95
C ALA A 120 -6.78 -17.86 -3.19
N ASP A 121 -6.23 -17.33 -4.29
CA ASP A 121 -5.99 -18.08 -5.53
C ASP A 121 -5.08 -19.30 -5.27
N ILE A 122 -4.08 -19.20 -4.39
CA ILE A 122 -3.16 -20.30 -4.06
C ILE A 122 -3.82 -21.35 -3.17
N THR A 123 -4.61 -20.94 -2.19
CA THR A 123 -5.26 -21.87 -1.26
C THR A 123 -6.31 -22.73 -1.99
N THR A 124 -7.13 -22.12 -2.85
CA THR A 124 -8.16 -22.85 -3.62
C THR A 124 -7.55 -23.87 -4.60
N GLN A 125 -6.36 -23.62 -5.13
CA GLN A 125 -5.66 -24.59 -5.98
C GLN A 125 -5.19 -25.84 -5.20
N HIS A 126 -4.89 -25.70 -3.91
CA HIS A 126 -4.45 -26.82 -3.07
C HIS A 126 -5.63 -27.74 -2.69
N GLU A 127 -6.77 -27.16 -2.30
CA GLU A 127 -7.99 -27.93 -1.94
C GLU A 127 -8.64 -28.64 -3.14
N GLY A 128 -8.42 -28.19 -4.38
CA GLY A 128 -8.90 -28.86 -5.58
C GLY A 128 -7.99 -30.00 -6.10
N ALA A 129 -6.84 -30.21 -5.47
CA ALA A 129 -5.86 -31.23 -5.83
C ALA A 129 -5.87 -32.44 -4.87
N GLU A 130 -6.70 -32.40 -3.81
CA GLU A 130 -6.97 -33.48 -2.86
C GLU A 130 -8.30 -34.19 -3.18
#